data_AF-A0A1M5H1G6-F1
#
_entry.id   AF-A0A1M5H1G6-F1
#
_cell.length_a   1.000
_cell.length_b   1.000
_cell.length_c   1.000
_cell.angle_alpha   90.00
_cell.angle_beta   90.00
_cell.angle_gamma   90.00
#
_symmetry.space_group_name_H-M   'P 1'
#
loop_
_entity.id
_entity.type
_entity.pdbx_description
1 polymer ?
#
loop_
_entity_poly.entity_id
_entity_poly.type
_entity_poly.pdbx_seq_one_letter_code
_entity_poly.pdbx_strand_id
1 'polypeptide(L)'
;MSTLSFTSAPGVARSTDNAHRLTEGQRMWRTAALALLSVRVIQGFIYWGGGSRRFIYAPSKLNPDAPTWMANKFQTAMPGALFGTDHVISFMLHHFWLLYAGVILFSAAELIVGAMLMAGALTRVAALVSIGFSVLLMAMFGWQGATCIDEWTMAACNLAMGATLLLGGSGACSIDNVLIRRNPTLAEKPWFRWMAGSLPLPLKDIAFRNLTFAVLGFVLVFDIGTYSYYRGSVVTPFHGGPVSPTKHHLTLSDARLLPDGSVRFHVYLDAGTPEAPVHVVAADLRDANNQPLAHYDAAALSALPKTAFMNDYAYNKFAPGPFGVRAPMGAAATVTLPPPASGATPQARFIRLTDVDGRTFATTLDGKP
;
A
#
# COMPACT_ATOMS: atom_id res chain seq x y z
N MET A 1 19.77 41.97 4.40
CA MET A 1 19.07 41.77 5.70
C MET A 1 18.13 42.96 5.87
N SER A 2 16.88 42.84 5.42
CA SER A 2 15.88 43.90 5.56
C SER A 2 14.77 43.36 6.45
N THR A 3 14.81 43.73 7.71
CA THR A 3 13.73 43.52 8.68
C THR A 3 12.53 44.34 8.24
N LEU A 4 11.50 43.68 7.72
CA LEU A 4 10.17 44.25 7.54
C LEU A 4 9.57 44.57 8.92
N SER A 5 9.77 45.80 9.37
CA SER A 5 9.10 46.35 10.54
C SER A 5 7.72 46.85 10.11
N PHE A 6 6.67 46.12 10.49
CA PHE A 6 5.29 46.58 10.35
C PHE A 6 4.93 47.47 11.54
N THR A 7 5.38 48.72 11.54
CA THR A 7 4.84 49.75 12.44
C THR A 7 3.54 50.29 11.85
N SER A 8 2.41 49.98 12.50
CA SER A 8 1.09 50.43 12.11
C SER A 8 0.81 51.88 12.52
N ALA A 9 0.21 52.66 11.63
CA ALA A 9 -0.25 54.03 11.89
C ALA A 9 -1.34 54.09 12.98
N PRO A 10 -1.33 55.12 13.86
CA PRO A 10 -2.36 55.30 14.89
C PRO A 10 -3.62 55.93 14.28
N GLY A 11 -4.80 55.36 14.56
CA GLY A 11 -6.09 56.01 14.29
C GLY A 11 -7.09 55.25 13.41
N VAL A 12 -6.75 54.08 12.87
CA VAL A 12 -7.75 53.21 12.22
C VAL A 12 -8.35 52.29 13.28
N ALA A 13 -9.61 52.51 13.64
CA ALA A 13 -10.39 51.58 14.46
C ALA A 13 -10.34 50.20 13.79
N ARG A 14 -9.59 49.26 14.38
CA ARG A 14 -9.45 47.91 13.83
C ARG A 14 -10.77 47.19 14.09
N SER A 15 -11.24 46.37 13.16
CA SER A 15 -12.34 45.43 13.43
C SER A 15 -12.04 44.45 14.58
N THR A 16 -10.82 44.46 15.11
CA THR A 16 -10.40 43.77 16.34
C THR A 16 -10.94 44.40 17.62
N ASP A 17 -11.41 45.66 17.61
CA ASP A 17 -11.91 46.33 18.81
C ASP A 17 -13.30 45.81 19.25
N ASN A 18 -14.03 45.14 18.35
CA ASN A 18 -15.32 44.48 18.64
C ASN A 18 -15.26 42.94 18.59
N ALA A 19 -14.06 42.35 18.56
CA ALA A 19 -13.94 40.90 18.66
C ALA A 19 -14.15 40.47 20.12
N HIS A 20 -15.21 39.69 20.39
CA HIS A 20 -15.43 39.04 21.68
C HIS A 20 -14.10 38.45 22.18
N ARG A 21 -13.59 38.94 23.32
CA ARG A 21 -12.29 38.50 23.83
C ARG A 21 -12.33 36.99 24.02
N LEU A 22 -11.51 36.27 23.26
CA LEU A 22 -11.34 34.83 23.42
C LEU A 22 -10.86 34.56 24.84
N THR A 23 -11.37 33.50 25.45
CA THR A 23 -10.81 32.97 26.70
C THR A 23 -9.37 32.54 26.48
N GLU A 24 -8.59 32.49 27.55
CA GLU A 24 -7.21 32.03 27.49
C GLU A 24 -7.09 30.62 26.91
N GLY A 25 -7.95 29.69 27.34
CA GLY A 25 -8.00 28.34 26.79
C GLY A 25 -8.32 28.30 25.29
N GLN A 26 -9.24 29.15 24.81
CA GLN A 26 -9.52 29.27 23.37
C GLN A 26 -8.33 29.84 22.59
N ARG A 27 -7.55 30.76 23.17
CA ARG A 27 -6.32 31.26 22.55
C ARG A 27 -5.27 30.17 22.46
N MET A 28 -4.99 29.46 23.55
CA MET A 28 -4.00 28.37 23.57
C MET A 28 -4.34 27.27 22.56
N TRP A 29 -5.60 26.84 22.52
CA TRP A 29 -6.06 25.85 21.54
C TRP A 29 -5.92 26.34 20.10
N ARG A 30 -6.29 27.60 19.82
CA ARG A 30 -6.12 28.18 18.47
C ARG A 30 -4.66 28.23 18.05
N THR A 31 -3.75 28.60 18.95
CA THR A 31 -2.31 28.62 18.68
C THR A 31 -1.79 27.22 18.39
N ALA A 32 -2.20 26.21 19.17
CA ALA A 32 -1.84 24.81 18.92
C ALA A 32 -2.35 24.33 17.54
N ALA A 33 -3.61 24.63 17.20
CA ALA A 33 -4.17 24.27 15.90
C ALA A 33 -3.51 25.01 14.72
N LEU A 34 -3.05 26.25 14.92
CA LEU A 34 -2.24 26.97 13.93
C LEU A 34 -0.87 26.34 13.73
N ALA A 35 -0.24 25.83 14.78
CA ALA A 35 1.02 25.08 14.67
C ALA A 35 0.86 23.79 13.85
N LEU A 36 -0.33 23.19 13.84
CA LEU A 36 -0.65 22.01 13.04
C LEU A 36 -1.04 22.33 11.57
N LEU A 37 -1.03 23.59 11.16
CA LEU A 37 -1.47 23.99 9.82
C LEU A 37 -0.62 23.35 8.72
N SER A 38 0.70 23.28 8.92
CA SER A 38 1.62 22.62 7.97
C SER A 38 1.29 21.14 7.83
N VAL A 39 1.11 20.43 8.95
CA VAL A 39 0.69 19.02 8.98
C VAL A 39 -0.62 18.83 8.22
N ARG A 40 -1.62 19.67 8.50
CA ARG A 40 -2.93 19.59 7.85
C ARG A 40 -2.85 19.75 6.34
N VAL A 41 -2.12 20.76 5.87
CA VAL A 41 -1.99 21.06 4.44
C VAL A 41 -1.16 19.99 3.74
N ILE A 42 -0.02 19.58 4.30
CA ILE A 42 0.85 18.58 3.68
C ILE A 42 0.19 17.20 3.65
N GLN A 43 -0.45 16.77 4.74
CA GLN A 43 -1.20 15.51 4.73
C GLN A 43 -2.34 15.55 3.72
N GLY A 44 -3.07 16.67 3.64
CA GLY A 44 -4.08 16.87 2.61
C GLY A 44 -3.51 16.81 1.19
N PHE A 45 -2.34 17.43 0.97
CA PHE A 45 -1.63 17.39 -0.32
C PHE A 45 -1.20 15.98 -0.71
N ILE A 46 -0.75 15.15 0.23
CA ILE A 46 -0.35 13.75 -0.06
C ILE A 46 -1.54 12.95 -0.61
N TYR A 47 -2.70 12.99 0.06
CA TYR A 47 -3.90 12.29 -0.40
C TYR A 47 -4.50 12.90 -1.67
N TRP A 48 -4.55 14.24 -1.75
CA TRP A 48 -4.95 14.93 -2.97
C TRP A 48 -4.04 14.56 -4.15
N GLY A 49 -2.73 14.49 -3.92
CA GLY A 49 -1.72 14.10 -4.89
C GLY A 49 -1.93 12.66 -5.39
N GLY A 50 -2.29 11.74 -4.49
CA GLY A 50 -2.65 10.37 -4.84
C GLY A 50 -3.81 10.29 -5.84
N GLY A 51 -4.93 10.94 -5.50
CA GLY A 51 -6.13 10.97 -6.34
C GLY A 51 -5.93 11.78 -7.64
N SER A 52 -5.37 12.98 -7.55
CA SER A 52 -5.16 13.87 -8.71
C SER A 52 -4.15 13.30 -9.70
N ARG A 53 -3.13 12.58 -9.22
CA ARG A 53 -2.22 11.84 -10.10
C ARG A 53 -2.96 10.81 -10.93
N ARG A 54 -3.99 10.15 -10.38
CA ARG A 54 -4.74 9.11 -11.10
C ARG A 54 -5.82 9.70 -12.01
N PHE A 55 -6.49 10.77 -11.61
CA PHE A 55 -7.57 11.36 -12.42
C PHE A 55 -7.11 12.41 -13.43
N ILE A 56 -6.05 13.17 -13.13
CA ILE A 56 -5.68 14.36 -13.89
C ILE A 56 -4.33 14.18 -14.58
N TYR A 57 -3.28 13.84 -13.83
CA TYR A 57 -1.90 13.90 -14.36
C TYR A 57 -1.41 12.61 -15.02
N ALA A 58 -1.93 11.45 -14.62
CA ALA A 58 -1.55 10.15 -15.15
C ALA A 58 -2.77 9.21 -15.22
N PRO A 59 -3.76 9.51 -16.09
CA PRO A 59 -4.99 8.72 -16.25
C PRO A 59 -4.73 7.30 -16.74
N SER A 60 -3.56 7.01 -17.30
CA SER A 60 -3.13 5.64 -17.63
C SER A 60 -3.06 4.71 -16.42
N LYS A 61 -3.02 5.25 -15.19
CA LYS A 61 -3.14 4.43 -13.97
C LYS A 61 -4.56 3.91 -13.74
N LEU A 62 -5.55 4.55 -14.36
CA LEU A 62 -6.95 4.15 -14.33
C LEU A 62 -7.41 3.43 -15.61
N ASN A 63 -6.51 3.24 -16.59
CA ASN A 63 -6.80 2.52 -17.81
C ASN A 63 -6.46 1.02 -17.64
N PRO A 64 -7.44 0.09 -17.74
CA PRO A 64 -7.21 -1.36 -17.65
C PRO A 64 -6.21 -1.91 -18.68
N ASP A 65 -6.11 -1.29 -19.85
CA ASP A 65 -5.26 -1.74 -20.95
C ASP A 65 -3.82 -1.23 -20.83
N ALA A 66 -3.56 -0.29 -19.90
CA ALA A 66 -2.25 0.30 -19.73
C ALA A 66 -1.33 -0.59 -18.86
N PRO A 67 -0.02 -0.65 -19.14
CA PRO A 67 0.94 -1.38 -18.31
C PRO A 67 1.05 -0.82 -16.90
N THR A 68 0.65 0.44 -16.70
CA THR A 68 0.62 1.14 -15.41
C THR A 68 -0.71 1.01 -14.68
N TRP A 69 -1.62 0.16 -15.16
CA TRP A 69 -2.92 -0.08 -14.53
C TRP A 69 -2.76 -0.51 -13.07
N MET A 70 -3.60 0.03 -12.19
CA MET A 70 -3.46 -0.13 -10.74
C MET A 70 -3.54 -1.59 -10.27
N ALA A 71 -4.29 -2.46 -10.97
CA ALA A 71 -4.39 -3.87 -10.59
C ALA A 71 -3.04 -4.56 -10.53
N ASN A 72 -2.07 -4.16 -11.36
CA ASN A 72 -0.71 -4.70 -11.30
C ASN A 72 -0.08 -4.43 -9.92
N LYS A 73 -0.29 -3.24 -9.34
CA LYS A 73 0.21 -2.88 -8.00
C LYS A 73 -0.57 -3.60 -6.88
N PHE A 74 -1.87 -3.83 -7.03
CA PHE A 74 -2.60 -4.69 -6.09
C PHE A 74 -2.03 -6.11 -6.10
N GLN A 75 -1.78 -6.66 -7.29
CA GLN A 75 -1.22 -8.00 -7.42
C GLN A 75 0.20 -8.08 -6.84
N THR A 76 1.05 -7.04 -7.00
CA THR A 76 2.38 -7.03 -6.36
C THR A 76 2.30 -6.97 -4.83
N ALA A 77 1.21 -6.48 -4.25
CA ALA A 77 1.05 -6.32 -2.80
C ALA A 77 0.66 -7.62 -2.09
N MET A 78 -0.03 -8.54 -2.78
CA MET A 78 -0.60 -9.76 -2.17
C MET A 78 0.35 -10.58 -1.31
N PRO A 79 1.59 -10.90 -1.74
CA PRO A 79 2.37 -11.93 -1.05
C PRO A 79 2.64 -11.65 0.43
N GLY A 80 2.97 -10.40 0.79
CA GLY A 80 3.26 -9.99 2.16
C GLY A 80 2.16 -9.17 2.82
N ALA A 81 0.95 -9.18 2.26
CA ALA A 81 -0.18 -8.43 2.80
C ALA A 81 -0.65 -9.01 4.16
N LEU A 82 -0.98 -8.14 5.11
CA LEU A 82 -1.38 -8.51 6.47
C LEU A 82 -2.89 -8.72 6.60
N PHE A 83 -3.29 -9.38 7.69
CA PHE A 83 -4.70 -9.51 8.11
C PHE A 83 -5.62 -10.18 7.09
N GLY A 84 -5.09 -11.07 6.24
CA GLY A 84 -5.87 -11.74 5.19
C GLY A 84 -6.25 -10.81 4.03
N THR A 85 -5.62 -9.63 3.92
CA THR A 85 -5.90 -8.70 2.82
C THR A 85 -5.45 -9.25 1.47
N ASP A 86 -4.52 -10.22 1.45
CA ASP A 86 -4.15 -11.00 0.27
C ASP A 86 -5.36 -11.72 -0.35
N HIS A 87 -6.23 -12.34 0.46
CA HIS A 87 -7.45 -12.98 -0.01
C HIS A 87 -8.45 -11.97 -0.60
N VAL A 88 -8.59 -10.80 0.03
CA VAL A 88 -9.46 -9.73 -0.47
C VAL A 88 -8.92 -9.20 -1.80
N ILE A 89 -7.61 -8.96 -1.90
CA ILE A 89 -6.98 -8.53 -3.13
C ILE A 89 -7.16 -9.59 -4.23
N SER A 90 -6.87 -10.86 -3.93
CA SER A 90 -7.06 -11.96 -4.87
C SER A 90 -8.50 -12.03 -5.36
N PHE A 91 -9.48 -11.95 -4.46
CA PHE A 91 -10.89 -11.90 -4.82
C PHE A 91 -11.19 -10.72 -5.76
N MET A 92 -10.72 -9.52 -5.46
CA MET A 92 -10.91 -8.35 -6.32
C MET A 92 -10.27 -8.53 -7.69
N LEU A 93 -9.06 -9.11 -7.79
CA LEU A 93 -8.38 -9.35 -9.07
C LEU A 93 -9.13 -10.33 -9.98
N HIS A 94 -9.95 -11.23 -9.41
CA HIS A 94 -10.85 -12.09 -10.19
C HIS A 94 -12.17 -11.40 -10.59
N HIS A 95 -12.54 -10.29 -9.92
CA HIS A 95 -13.81 -9.60 -10.12
C HIS A 95 -13.58 -8.18 -10.66
N PHE A 96 -13.36 -8.06 -11.98
CA PHE A 96 -12.98 -6.81 -12.65
C PHE A 96 -13.86 -5.60 -12.28
N TRP A 97 -15.19 -5.73 -12.32
CA TRP A 97 -16.09 -4.61 -12.02
C TRP A 97 -15.96 -4.11 -10.59
N LEU A 98 -15.77 -5.03 -9.63
CA LEU A 98 -15.55 -4.68 -8.23
C LEU A 98 -14.20 -3.99 -8.04
N LEU A 99 -13.15 -4.53 -8.66
CA LEU A 99 -11.82 -3.93 -8.64
C LEU A 99 -11.83 -2.52 -9.25
N TYR A 100 -12.38 -2.37 -10.45
CA TYR A 100 -12.41 -1.12 -11.16
C TYR A 100 -13.18 -0.03 -10.39
N ALA A 101 -14.38 -0.37 -9.92
CA ALA A 101 -15.18 0.53 -9.08
C ALA A 101 -14.45 0.87 -7.76
N GLY A 102 -13.83 -0.12 -7.12
CA GLY A 102 -13.06 0.06 -5.90
C GLY A 102 -11.88 1.01 -6.07
N VAL A 103 -11.11 0.87 -7.17
CA VAL A 103 -10.00 1.77 -7.49
C VAL A 103 -10.47 3.21 -7.72
N ILE A 104 -11.57 3.40 -8.44
CA ILE A 104 -12.16 4.73 -8.67
C ILE A 104 -12.62 5.33 -7.35
N LEU A 105 -13.41 4.59 -6.56
CA LEU A 105 -13.96 5.08 -5.30
C LEU A 105 -12.86 5.43 -4.30
N PHE A 106 -11.85 4.56 -4.17
CA PHE A 106 -10.70 4.81 -3.31
C PHE A 106 -9.93 6.06 -3.75
N SER A 107 -9.64 6.18 -5.05
CA SER A 107 -8.94 7.36 -5.60
C SER A 107 -9.75 8.65 -5.43
N ALA A 108 -11.08 8.58 -5.59
CA ALA A 108 -11.97 9.72 -5.40
C ALA A 108 -12.04 10.14 -3.94
N ALA A 109 -12.08 9.15 -3.03
CA ALA A 109 -12.04 9.41 -1.60
C ALA A 109 -10.71 10.03 -1.17
N GLU A 110 -9.55 9.55 -1.67
CA GLU A 110 -8.25 10.20 -1.45
C GLU A 110 -8.24 11.66 -1.93
N LEU A 111 -8.76 11.91 -3.14
CA LEU A 111 -8.86 13.25 -3.71
C LEU A 111 -9.71 14.18 -2.82
N ILE A 112 -10.93 13.75 -2.48
CA ILE A 112 -11.89 14.57 -1.71
C ILE A 112 -11.36 14.81 -0.29
N VAL A 113 -10.90 13.77 0.39
CA VAL A 113 -10.35 13.88 1.76
C VAL A 113 -9.10 14.76 1.78
N GLY A 114 -8.23 14.63 0.77
CA GLY A 114 -7.06 15.50 0.62
C GLY A 114 -7.44 16.98 0.48
N ALA A 115 -8.41 17.28 -0.38
CA ALA A 115 -8.95 18.65 -0.52
C ALA A 115 -9.57 19.16 0.78
N MET A 116 -10.35 18.33 1.46
CA MET A 116 -10.99 18.65 2.73
C MET A 116 -9.95 19.00 3.81
N LEU A 117 -8.86 18.25 3.91
CA LEU A 117 -7.77 18.56 4.85
C LEU A 117 -7.06 19.87 4.50
N MET A 118 -6.67 20.07 3.24
CA MET A 118 -6.01 21.33 2.82
C MET A 118 -6.88 22.55 3.15
N ALA A 119 -8.16 22.49 2.77
CA ALA A 119 -9.12 23.56 3.00
C ALA A 119 -9.55 23.70 4.48
N GLY A 120 -9.36 22.67 5.29
CA GLY A 120 -9.87 22.60 6.66
C GLY A 120 -11.40 22.51 6.70
N ALA A 121 -11.98 21.64 5.89
CA ALA A 121 -13.41 21.33 5.84
C ALA A 121 -13.67 19.94 6.45
N LEU A 122 -14.57 19.85 7.44
CA LEU A 122 -14.85 18.66 8.25
C LEU A 122 -13.56 17.93 8.65
N THR A 123 -12.62 18.71 9.20
CA THR A 123 -11.21 18.30 9.32
C THR A 123 -11.04 17.00 10.11
N ARG A 124 -11.84 16.77 11.15
CA ARG A 124 -11.74 15.55 11.97
C ARG A 124 -12.24 14.32 11.24
N VAL A 125 -13.27 14.46 10.42
CA VAL A 125 -13.74 13.37 9.54
C VAL A 125 -12.67 13.06 8.50
N ALA A 126 -12.14 14.07 7.84
CA ALA A 126 -11.08 13.88 6.85
C ALA A 126 -9.83 13.25 7.48
N ALA A 127 -9.48 13.65 8.70
CA ALA A 127 -8.41 13.05 9.48
C ALA A 127 -8.71 11.58 9.82
N LEU A 128 -9.92 11.25 10.28
CA LEU A 128 -10.32 9.87 10.57
C LEU A 128 -10.27 8.97 9.33
N VAL A 129 -10.74 9.46 8.18
CA VAL A 129 -10.64 8.71 6.92
C VAL A 129 -9.18 8.52 6.52
N SER A 130 -8.34 9.55 6.69
CA SER A 130 -6.89 9.45 6.40
C SER A 130 -6.15 8.47 7.31
N ILE A 131 -6.58 8.32 8.57
CA ILE A 131 -6.11 7.26 9.48
C ILE A 131 -6.45 5.89 8.88
N GLY A 132 -7.70 5.71 8.45
CA GLY A 132 -8.15 4.47 7.79
C GLY A 132 -7.34 4.13 6.53
N PHE A 133 -7.07 5.12 5.67
CA PHE A 133 -6.19 4.94 4.52
C PHE A 133 -4.79 4.52 4.91
N SER A 134 -4.20 5.16 5.93
CA SER A 134 -2.85 4.84 6.40
C SER A 134 -2.76 3.39 6.88
N VAL A 135 -3.72 2.96 7.71
CA VAL A 135 -3.82 1.58 8.22
C VAL A 135 -3.97 0.57 7.08
N LEU A 136 -4.87 0.84 6.13
CA LEU A 136 -5.10 -0.04 4.99
C LEU A 136 -3.86 -0.15 4.09
N LEU A 137 -3.21 0.97 3.78
CA LEU A 137 -2.01 1.00 2.95
C LEU A 137 -0.84 0.27 3.63
N MET A 138 -0.66 0.41 4.93
CA MET A 138 0.35 -0.36 5.67
C MET A 138 0.03 -1.86 5.67
N ALA A 139 -1.23 -2.24 5.87
CA ALA A 139 -1.62 -3.64 5.85
C ALA A 139 -1.33 -4.30 4.49
N MET A 140 -1.59 -3.58 3.39
CA MET A 140 -1.44 -4.13 2.03
C MET A 140 0.00 -4.04 1.51
N PHE A 141 0.62 -2.86 1.64
CA PHE A 141 1.88 -2.51 0.99
C PHE A 141 3.05 -2.40 1.97
N GLY A 142 2.81 -2.53 3.27
CA GLY A 142 3.82 -2.27 4.29
C GLY A 142 5.01 -3.23 4.30
N TRP A 143 4.96 -4.34 3.57
CA TRP A 143 6.12 -5.22 3.40
C TRP A 143 7.02 -4.79 2.22
N GLN A 144 6.51 -3.98 1.30
CA GLN A 144 7.24 -3.53 0.11
C GLN A 144 8.30 -2.48 0.49
N GLY A 145 9.40 -2.46 -0.26
CA GLY A 145 10.54 -1.57 -0.05
C GLY A 145 11.82 -2.34 0.27
N ALA A 146 12.75 -2.33 -0.69
CA ALA A 146 14.01 -3.07 -0.62
C ALA A 146 14.95 -2.57 0.51
N THR A 147 15.07 -1.24 0.65
CA THR A 147 16.09 -0.56 1.47
C THR A 147 15.49 0.20 2.64
N CYS A 148 14.47 1.02 2.36
CA CYS A 148 13.61 1.65 3.34
C CYS A 148 12.23 1.07 3.06
N ILE A 149 11.45 0.69 4.08
CA ILE A 149 10.07 0.28 3.82
C ILE A 149 9.30 1.55 3.43
N ASP A 150 9.38 1.93 2.15
CA ASP A 150 9.02 3.26 1.66
C ASP A 150 7.52 3.49 1.85
N GLU A 151 6.72 2.50 1.46
CA GLU A 151 5.27 2.52 1.61
C GLU A 151 4.84 2.56 3.08
N TRP A 152 5.49 1.79 3.95
CA TRP A 152 5.19 1.78 5.39
C TRP A 152 5.59 3.09 6.06
N THR A 153 6.78 3.62 5.78
CA THR A 153 7.30 4.83 6.45
C THR A 153 6.42 6.04 6.12
N MET A 154 6.00 6.15 4.86
CA MET A 154 5.05 7.19 4.45
C MET A 154 3.71 7.03 5.19
N ALA A 155 3.17 5.82 5.23
CA ALA A 155 1.87 5.57 5.82
C ALA A 155 1.87 5.69 7.36
N ALA A 156 2.93 5.27 8.06
CA ALA A 156 3.13 5.45 9.50
C ALA A 156 3.18 6.94 9.87
N CYS A 157 3.95 7.75 9.12
CA CYS A 157 3.94 9.20 9.28
C CYS A 157 2.53 9.79 9.07
N ASN A 158 1.83 9.36 8.02
CA ASN A 158 0.46 9.81 7.75
C ASN A 158 -0.53 9.40 8.85
N LEU A 159 -0.33 8.22 9.45
CA LEU A 159 -1.13 7.74 10.57
C LEU A 159 -0.98 8.66 11.79
N ALA A 160 0.26 8.96 12.17
CA ALA A 160 0.57 9.87 13.28
C ALA A 160 0.07 11.30 13.03
N MET A 161 0.24 11.82 11.80
CA MET A 161 -0.29 13.14 11.42
C MET A 161 -1.82 13.16 11.46
N GLY A 162 -2.49 12.11 10.95
CA GLY A 162 -3.95 11.99 10.95
C GLY A 162 -4.51 11.91 12.37
N ALA A 163 -3.89 11.11 13.23
CA ALA A 163 -4.20 11.03 14.66
C ALA A 163 -4.08 12.39 15.36
N THR A 164 -3.02 13.14 15.05
CA THR A 164 -2.79 14.48 15.60
C THR A 164 -3.89 15.46 15.14
N LEU A 165 -4.28 15.42 13.86
CA LEU A 165 -5.34 16.27 13.31
C LEU A 165 -6.74 15.91 13.83
N LEU A 166 -7.00 14.63 14.10
CA LEU A 166 -8.25 14.17 14.70
C LEU A 166 -8.46 14.82 16.08
N LEU A 167 -7.41 14.86 16.90
CA LEU A 167 -7.44 15.46 18.23
C LEU A 167 -7.38 17.00 18.17
N GLY A 168 -6.39 17.54 17.45
CA GLY A 168 -6.07 18.97 17.41
C GLY A 168 -7.04 19.81 16.58
N GLY A 169 -7.62 19.25 15.52
CA GLY A 169 -8.50 19.96 14.60
C GLY A 169 -7.77 20.94 13.68
N SER A 170 -8.50 21.95 13.18
CA SER A 170 -8.09 22.87 12.12
C SER A 170 -7.97 24.34 12.55
N GLY A 171 -8.50 24.70 13.71
CA GLY A 171 -8.34 26.04 14.27
C GLY A 171 -8.93 27.17 13.42
N ALA A 172 -8.28 28.33 13.46
CA ALA A 172 -8.77 29.57 12.87
C ALA A 172 -8.64 29.64 11.33
N CYS A 173 -7.62 29.00 10.76
CA CYS A 173 -7.36 29.02 9.31
C CYS A 173 -8.03 27.83 8.63
N SER A 174 -9.36 27.78 8.61
CA SER A 174 -10.14 26.65 8.10
C SER A 174 -11.49 27.09 7.52
N ILE A 175 -11.99 26.37 6.51
CA ILE A 175 -13.38 26.53 6.03
C ILE A 175 -14.36 26.26 7.17
N ASP A 176 -14.07 25.28 8.03
CA ASP A 176 -14.86 24.98 9.24
C ASP A 176 -15.08 26.23 10.12
N ASN A 177 -14.07 27.10 10.26
CA ASN A 177 -14.18 28.35 11.02
C ASN A 177 -14.96 29.43 10.25
N VAL A 178 -14.84 29.47 8.92
CA VAL A 178 -15.65 30.37 8.08
C VAL A 178 -17.15 30.01 8.17
N LEU A 179 -17.49 28.72 8.18
CA LEU A 179 -18.87 28.24 8.32
C LEU A 179 -19.49 28.68 9.65
N ILE A 180 -18.76 28.54 10.77
CA ILE A 180 -19.24 29.02 12.08
C ILE A 180 -19.46 30.53 12.09
N ARG A 181 -18.55 31.30 11.48
CA ARG A 181 -18.70 32.76 11.40
C ARG A 181 -19.93 33.19 10.60
N ARG A 182 -20.26 32.45 9.54
CA ARG A 182 -21.45 32.72 8.71
C ARG A 182 -22.75 32.23 9.35
N ASN A 183 -22.71 31.09 10.02
CA ASN A 183 -23.87 30.52 10.71
C ASN A 183 -23.48 30.05 12.12
N PRO A 184 -23.62 30.91 13.14
CA PRO A 184 -23.24 30.60 14.52
C PRO A 184 -23.94 29.37 15.11
N THR A 185 -25.16 29.05 14.64
CA THR A 185 -25.93 27.87 15.11
C THR A 185 -25.19 26.55 14.87
N LEU A 186 -24.26 26.50 13.91
CA LEU A 186 -23.42 25.31 13.67
C LEU A 186 -22.51 25.00 14.87
N ALA A 187 -22.08 26.01 15.62
CA ALA A 187 -21.22 25.80 16.80
C ALA A 187 -21.96 25.12 17.96
N GLU A 188 -23.29 25.15 17.96
CA GLU A 188 -24.14 24.53 18.98
C GLU A 188 -24.45 23.06 18.63
N LYS A 189 -24.36 22.67 17.36
CA LYS A 189 -24.70 21.33 16.90
C LYS A 189 -23.61 20.31 17.28
N PRO A 190 -23.92 19.25 18.04
CA PRO A 190 -22.91 18.30 18.53
C PRO A 190 -22.21 17.53 17.42
N TRP A 191 -22.92 17.17 16.34
CA TRP A 191 -22.32 16.50 15.18
C TRP A 191 -21.27 17.37 14.51
N PHE A 192 -21.53 18.68 14.36
CA PHE A 192 -20.60 19.59 13.70
C PHE A 192 -19.37 19.81 14.56
N ARG A 193 -19.52 19.90 15.89
CA ARG A 193 -18.37 20.00 16.82
C ARG A 193 -17.46 18.78 16.78
N TRP A 194 -18.03 17.59 16.57
CA TRP A 194 -17.28 16.34 16.40
C TRP A 194 -16.59 16.24 15.03
N MET A 195 -17.27 16.65 13.97
CA MET A 195 -16.78 16.49 12.60
C MET A 195 -15.85 17.61 12.14
N ALA A 196 -16.15 18.86 12.51
CA ALA A 196 -15.34 20.02 12.17
C ALA A 196 -14.12 20.11 13.07
N GLY A 197 -13.05 20.77 12.60
CA GLY A 197 -11.83 20.99 13.38
C GLY A 197 -11.73 22.37 14.04
N SER A 198 -12.71 23.25 13.84
CA SER A 198 -12.64 24.67 14.21
C SER A 198 -13.01 24.98 15.67
N LEU A 199 -13.55 24.00 16.39
CA LEU A 199 -13.88 24.07 17.82
C LEU A 199 -13.18 22.94 18.60
N PRO A 200 -12.95 23.12 19.92
CA PRO A 200 -12.55 22.01 20.78
C PRO A 200 -13.59 20.87 20.74
N LEU A 201 -13.11 19.63 20.88
CA LEU A 201 -14.00 18.48 21.03
C LEU A 201 -14.94 18.70 22.23
N PRO A 202 -16.22 18.30 22.13
CA PRO A 202 -17.18 18.43 23.23
C PRO A 202 -16.95 17.34 24.30
N LEU A 203 -15.72 17.28 24.82
CA LEU A 203 -15.26 16.31 25.81
C LEU A 203 -14.74 17.04 27.04
N LYS A 204 -14.89 16.42 28.22
CA LYS A 204 -14.24 16.87 29.45
C LYS A 204 -12.75 16.57 29.38
N ASP A 205 -11.92 17.31 30.11
CA ASP A 205 -10.46 17.18 30.10
C ASP A 205 -9.97 15.74 30.33
N ILE A 206 -10.57 15.04 31.29
CA ILE A 206 -10.23 13.63 31.57
C ILE A 206 -10.57 12.72 30.37
N ALA A 207 -11.72 12.92 29.73
CA ALA A 207 -12.13 12.14 28.57
C ALA A 207 -11.23 12.44 27.35
N PHE A 208 -10.88 13.71 27.14
CA PHE A 208 -9.95 14.11 26.09
C PHE A 208 -8.54 13.54 26.31
N ARG A 209 -8.05 13.54 27.55
CA ARG A 209 -6.78 12.91 27.93
C ARG A 209 -6.80 11.41 27.67
N ASN A 210 -7.86 10.71 28.08
CA ASN A 210 -7.99 9.27 27.86
C ASN A 210 -8.07 8.95 26.36
N LEU A 211 -8.80 9.75 25.58
CA LEU A 211 -8.85 9.61 24.12
C LEU A 211 -7.47 9.83 23.50
N THR A 212 -6.73 10.84 23.95
CA THR A 212 -5.36 11.11 23.49
C THR A 212 -4.44 9.92 23.73
N PHE A 213 -4.47 9.34 24.94
CA PHE A 213 -3.66 8.15 25.24
C PHE A 213 -4.12 6.91 24.47
N ALA A 214 -5.42 6.74 24.24
CA ALA A 214 -5.93 5.63 23.43
C ALA A 214 -5.46 5.74 21.98
N VAL A 215 -5.56 6.94 21.38
CA VAL A 215 -5.09 7.20 20.01
C VAL A 215 -3.57 7.03 19.91
N LEU A 216 -2.81 7.57 20.87
CA LEU A 216 -1.36 7.38 20.92
C LEU A 216 -0.99 5.89 21.04
N GLY A 217 -1.65 5.17 21.95
CA GLY A 217 -1.44 3.74 22.13
C GLY A 217 -1.73 2.95 20.85
N PHE A 218 -2.80 3.29 20.15
CA PHE A 218 -3.12 2.70 18.85
C PHE A 218 -2.02 2.96 17.80
N VAL A 219 -1.59 4.22 17.63
CA VAL A 219 -0.53 4.58 16.66
C VAL A 219 0.76 3.84 16.99
N LEU A 220 1.19 3.85 18.26
CA LEU A 220 2.42 3.18 18.67
C LEU A 220 2.35 1.67 18.49
N VAL A 221 1.27 1.02 18.92
CA VAL A 221 1.11 -0.43 18.78
C VAL A 221 1.08 -0.83 17.30
N PHE A 222 0.36 -0.08 16.48
CA PHE A 222 0.24 -0.40 15.06
C PHE A 222 1.55 -0.16 14.31
N ASP A 223 2.17 1.01 14.45
CA ASP A 223 3.43 1.33 13.76
C ASP A 223 4.56 0.42 14.25
N ILE A 224 4.81 0.37 15.56
CA ILE A 224 5.91 -0.44 16.10
C ILE A 224 5.66 -1.93 15.86
N GLY A 225 4.43 -2.39 16.02
CA GLY A 225 4.06 -3.79 15.80
C GLY A 225 4.28 -4.22 14.36
N THR A 226 3.79 -3.43 13.40
CA THR A 226 3.98 -3.73 11.97
C THR A 226 5.44 -3.59 11.54
N TYR A 227 6.18 -2.60 12.04
CA TYR A 227 7.62 -2.47 11.79
C TYR A 227 8.38 -3.69 12.30
N SER A 228 8.15 -4.09 13.55
CA SER A 228 8.84 -5.25 14.12
C SER A 228 8.46 -6.55 13.41
N TYR A 229 7.25 -6.65 12.87
CA TYR A 229 6.86 -7.79 12.03
C TYR A 229 7.64 -7.84 10.70
N TYR A 230 7.88 -6.69 10.06
CA TYR A 230 8.55 -6.64 8.75
C TYR A 230 10.08 -6.62 8.82
N ARG A 231 10.68 -6.05 9.87
CA ARG A 231 12.16 -5.88 9.95
C ARG A 231 12.76 -6.28 11.29
N GLY A 232 11.94 -6.55 12.30
CA GLY A 232 12.40 -6.70 13.67
C GLY A 232 13.04 -5.42 14.20
N SER A 233 14.13 -5.57 14.96
CA SER A 233 14.94 -4.50 15.57
C SER A 233 14.23 -3.60 16.59
N VAL A 234 13.04 -4.00 17.05
CA VAL A 234 12.33 -3.29 18.12
C VAL A 234 11.99 -4.24 19.26
N VAL A 235 11.13 -5.23 19.02
CA VAL A 235 10.81 -6.28 20.00
C VAL A 235 11.50 -7.62 19.70
N THR A 236 12.03 -7.78 18.48
CA THR A 236 12.82 -8.94 18.03
C THR A 236 14.19 -8.48 17.50
N PRO A 237 15.21 -9.35 17.41
CA PRO A 237 16.43 -9.06 16.66
C PRO A 237 16.12 -8.71 15.20
N PHE A 238 17.04 -8.05 14.51
CA PHE A 238 16.89 -7.75 13.08
C PHE A 238 16.67 -9.04 12.28
N HIS A 239 15.62 -9.06 11.45
CA HIS A 239 15.37 -10.14 10.51
C HIS A 239 14.77 -9.60 9.20
N GLY A 240 14.91 -10.36 8.13
CA GLY A 240 14.07 -10.13 6.95
C GLY A 240 12.62 -10.43 7.31
N GLY A 241 11.69 -9.61 6.83
CA GLY A 241 10.26 -9.88 6.99
C GLY A 241 9.89 -11.26 6.43
N PRO A 242 8.73 -11.80 6.81
CA PRO A 242 8.28 -13.12 6.34
C PRO A 242 8.24 -13.22 4.82
N VAL A 243 8.00 -12.09 4.15
CA VAL A 243 8.21 -11.92 2.73
C VAL A 243 9.36 -10.96 2.50
N SER A 244 10.35 -11.40 1.72
CA SER A 244 11.54 -10.63 1.39
C SER A 244 11.25 -9.63 0.27
N PRO A 245 11.49 -8.32 0.44
CA PRO A 245 11.33 -7.32 -0.62
C PRO A 245 12.54 -7.20 -1.56
N THR A 246 13.59 -8.03 -1.38
CA THR A 246 14.84 -7.93 -2.14
C THR A 246 15.21 -9.21 -2.88
N LYS A 247 15.10 -10.36 -2.20
CA LYS A 247 15.37 -11.67 -2.78
C LYS A 247 14.10 -12.24 -3.39
N HIS A 248 14.13 -12.52 -4.70
CA HIS A 248 13.05 -13.23 -5.37
C HIS A 248 12.89 -14.64 -4.79
N HIS A 249 11.65 -15.05 -4.60
CA HIS A 249 11.28 -16.41 -4.21
C HIS A 249 10.16 -16.93 -5.10
N LEU A 250 10.29 -18.19 -5.54
CA LEU A 250 9.27 -18.89 -6.32
C LEU A 250 8.79 -20.10 -5.52
N THR A 251 7.51 -20.11 -5.21
CA THR A 251 6.86 -21.30 -4.65
C THR A 251 6.33 -22.17 -5.79
N LEU A 252 6.70 -23.45 -5.77
CA LEU A 252 6.29 -24.45 -6.74
C LEU A 252 5.36 -25.48 -6.10
N SER A 253 4.20 -25.72 -6.70
CA SER A 253 3.20 -26.65 -6.19
C SER A 253 2.52 -27.44 -7.30
N ASP A 254 1.74 -28.47 -6.94
CA ASP A 254 0.94 -29.28 -7.88
C ASP A 254 1.72 -29.80 -9.10
N ALA A 255 3.00 -30.13 -8.92
CA ALA A 255 3.84 -30.61 -10.00
C ALA A 255 3.47 -32.06 -10.36
N ARG A 256 3.24 -32.33 -11.64
CA ARG A 256 2.79 -33.62 -12.16
C ARG A 256 3.46 -33.93 -13.50
N LEU A 257 3.82 -35.18 -13.69
CA LEU A 257 4.27 -35.69 -14.98
C LEU A 257 3.05 -36.17 -15.77
N LEU A 258 2.82 -35.61 -16.94
CA LEU A 258 1.69 -35.96 -17.80
C LEU A 258 2.03 -37.20 -18.65
N PRO A 259 1.01 -37.96 -19.12
CA PRO A 259 1.24 -39.19 -19.89
C PRO A 259 2.00 -39.00 -21.21
N ASP A 260 1.96 -37.80 -21.78
CA ASP A 260 2.70 -37.41 -22.98
C ASP A 260 4.18 -37.07 -22.71
N GLY A 261 4.61 -37.14 -21.45
CA GLY A 261 5.96 -36.78 -21.01
C GLY A 261 6.14 -35.29 -20.72
N SER A 262 5.11 -34.48 -20.86
CA SER A 262 5.14 -33.06 -20.46
C SER A 262 5.06 -32.91 -18.94
N VAL A 263 5.57 -31.80 -18.42
CA VAL A 263 5.56 -31.54 -16.97
C VAL A 263 4.73 -30.32 -16.67
N ARG A 264 3.70 -30.49 -15.85
CA ARG A 264 2.81 -29.41 -15.42
C ARG A 264 3.06 -29.11 -13.95
N PHE A 265 3.15 -27.83 -13.59
CA PHE A 265 3.30 -27.39 -12.20
C PHE A 265 2.74 -25.99 -12.04
N HIS A 266 2.32 -25.67 -10.82
CA HIS A 266 1.97 -24.32 -10.44
C HIS A 266 3.20 -23.59 -9.89
N VAL A 267 3.35 -22.33 -10.25
CA VAL A 267 4.42 -21.45 -9.78
C VAL A 267 3.86 -20.11 -9.35
N TYR A 268 4.31 -19.62 -8.20
CA TYR A 268 3.93 -18.33 -7.64
C TYR A 268 5.19 -17.52 -7.26
N LEU A 269 5.30 -16.29 -7.77
CA LEU A 269 6.31 -15.33 -7.34
C LEU A 269 5.81 -14.60 -6.10
N ASP A 270 6.24 -15.08 -4.93
CA ASP A 270 5.72 -14.73 -3.61
C ASP A 270 6.70 -13.95 -2.73
N ALA A 271 7.92 -13.70 -3.18
CA ALA A 271 8.80 -12.68 -2.61
C ALA A 271 9.67 -12.02 -3.68
N GLY A 272 10.19 -10.84 -3.36
CA GLY A 272 11.21 -10.12 -4.13
C GLY A 272 10.89 -8.66 -4.39
N THR A 273 11.59 -8.06 -5.35
CA THR A 273 11.54 -6.61 -5.57
C THR A 273 10.36 -6.27 -6.48
N PRO A 274 9.36 -5.49 -6.04
CA PRO A 274 8.16 -5.21 -6.85
C PRO A 274 8.44 -4.55 -8.21
N GLU A 275 9.51 -3.77 -8.30
CA GLU A 275 9.93 -3.05 -9.50
C GLU A 275 10.70 -3.91 -10.50
N ALA A 276 11.28 -5.04 -10.05
CA ALA A 276 12.11 -5.90 -10.87
C ALA A 276 11.40 -7.24 -11.13
N PRO A 277 11.18 -7.65 -12.39
CA PRO A 277 10.67 -8.98 -12.67
C PRO A 277 11.72 -10.05 -12.34
N VAL A 278 11.26 -11.23 -11.95
CA VAL A 278 12.12 -12.41 -11.91
C VAL A 278 12.33 -12.94 -13.33
N HIS A 279 13.52 -13.49 -13.57
CA HIS A 279 13.89 -14.19 -14.80
C HIS A 279 14.33 -15.61 -14.46
N VAL A 280 13.51 -16.60 -14.85
CA VAL A 280 13.86 -18.02 -14.73
C VAL A 280 14.61 -18.42 -15.99
N VAL A 281 15.88 -18.77 -15.82
CA VAL A 281 16.82 -19.03 -16.92
C VAL A 281 17.07 -20.52 -17.16
N ALA A 282 16.69 -21.37 -16.21
CA ALA A 282 16.76 -22.82 -16.40
C ALA A 282 15.65 -23.55 -15.66
N ALA A 283 15.23 -24.69 -16.21
CA ALA A 283 14.42 -25.69 -15.53
C ALA A 283 15.06 -27.07 -15.68
N ASP A 284 15.21 -27.80 -14.58
CA ASP A 284 15.76 -29.15 -14.57
C ASP A 284 14.71 -30.16 -14.11
N LEU A 285 14.60 -31.28 -14.81
CA LEU A 285 13.93 -32.47 -14.29
C LEU A 285 14.97 -33.39 -13.69
N ARG A 286 14.72 -33.87 -12.48
CA ARG A 286 15.70 -34.69 -11.74
C ARG A 286 15.06 -35.96 -11.21
N ASP A 287 15.87 -37.01 -11.09
CA ASP A 287 15.46 -38.30 -10.53
C ASP A 287 15.39 -38.29 -8.99
N ALA A 288 15.08 -39.43 -8.40
CA ALA A 288 15.06 -39.61 -6.94
C ALA A 288 16.42 -39.36 -6.26
N ASN A 289 17.52 -39.55 -6.99
CA ASN A 289 18.89 -39.34 -6.52
C ASN A 289 19.41 -37.92 -6.81
N ASN A 290 18.51 -37.01 -7.24
CA ASN A 290 18.82 -35.64 -7.61
C ASN A 290 19.79 -35.53 -8.80
N GLN A 291 19.83 -36.52 -9.68
CA GLN A 291 20.56 -36.48 -10.94
C GLN A 291 19.73 -35.81 -12.04
N PRO A 292 20.33 -34.94 -12.88
CA PRO A 292 19.62 -34.27 -13.95
C PRO A 292 19.23 -35.26 -15.06
N LEU A 293 17.93 -35.38 -15.34
CA LEU A 293 17.38 -36.19 -16.42
C LEU A 293 17.12 -35.37 -17.68
N ALA A 294 16.71 -34.11 -17.51
CA ALA A 294 16.48 -33.16 -18.58
C ALA A 294 16.80 -31.74 -18.12
N HIS A 295 17.27 -30.93 -19.04
CA HIS A 295 17.59 -29.52 -18.84
C HIS A 295 16.90 -28.68 -19.91
N TYR A 296 16.14 -27.68 -19.47
CA TYR A 296 15.59 -26.63 -20.31
C TYR A 296 16.42 -25.38 -20.03
N ASP A 297 17.17 -24.95 -21.04
CA ASP A 297 17.97 -23.72 -20.97
C ASP A 297 17.12 -22.47 -21.22
N ALA A 298 17.73 -21.29 -21.11
CA ALA A 298 17.04 -20.03 -21.29
C ALA A 298 16.43 -19.90 -22.70
N ALA A 299 17.08 -20.47 -23.72
CA ALA A 299 16.57 -20.44 -25.09
C ALA A 299 15.30 -21.28 -25.23
N ALA A 300 15.29 -22.51 -24.69
CA ALA A 300 14.12 -23.38 -24.66
C ALA A 300 12.95 -22.74 -23.89
N LEU A 301 13.23 -22.14 -22.73
CA LEU A 301 12.23 -21.44 -21.92
C LEU A 301 11.67 -20.18 -22.62
N SER A 302 12.50 -19.44 -23.35
CA SER A 302 12.08 -18.27 -24.14
C SER A 302 11.23 -18.65 -25.35
N ALA A 303 11.44 -19.85 -25.90
CA ALA A 303 10.71 -20.37 -27.04
C ALA A 303 9.33 -20.95 -26.70
N LEU A 304 8.98 -21.04 -25.40
CA LEU A 304 7.69 -21.56 -24.97
C LEU A 304 6.52 -20.73 -25.53
N PRO A 305 5.46 -21.36 -26.05
CA PRO A 305 4.29 -20.62 -26.48
C PRO A 305 3.58 -20.00 -25.27
N LYS A 306 2.89 -18.88 -25.48
CA LYS A 306 2.09 -18.23 -24.41
C LYS A 306 1.03 -19.16 -23.81
N THR A 307 0.55 -20.13 -24.59
CA THR A 307 -0.41 -21.16 -24.15
C THR A 307 0.18 -22.15 -23.14
N ALA A 308 1.51 -22.20 -22.98
CA ALA A 308 2.16 -22.97 -21.91
C ALA A 308 1.94 -22.37 -20.51
N PHE A 309 1.44 -21.13 -20.43
CA PHE A 309 1.25 -20.38 -19.19
C PHE A 309 -0.24 -20.11 -18.95
N MET A 310 -0.87 -20.96 -18.12
CA MET A 310 -2.22 -20.70 -17.61
C MET A 310 -2.10 -19.81 -16.37
N ASN A 311 -2.21 -18.50 -16.56
CA ASN A 311 -2.07 -17.53 -15.49
C ASN A 311 -3.34 -17.42 -14.64
N ASP A 312 -3.17 -17.36 -13.32
CA ASP A 312 -4.29 -17.25 -12.38
C ASP A 312 -4.94 -15.86 -12.45
N TYR A 313 -4.15 -14.84 -12.77
CA TYR A 313 -4.58 -13.44 -12.82
C TYR A 313 -4.43 -12.83 -14.22
N ALA A 314 -5.31 -11.88 -14.53
CA ALA A 314 -5.33 -11.18 -15.81
C ALA A 314 -4.24 -10.09 -15.95
N TYR A 315 -3.46 -9.79 -14.92
CA TYR A 315 -2.56 -8.62 -14.85
C TYR A 315 -1.07 -9.00 -14.85
N ASN A 316 -0.44 -9.23 -13.69
CA ASN A 316 0.95 -9.70 -13.64
C ASN A 316 0.97 -11.19 -13.99
N LYS A 317 1.68 -11.51 -15.07
CA LYS A 317 1.68 -12.85 -15.68
C LYS A 317 3.09 -13.41 -15.83
N PHE A 318 3.19 -14.72 -15.67
CA PHE A 318 4.28 -15.49 -16.26
C PHE A 318 4.12 -15.51 -17.77
N ALA A 319 5.22 -15.25 -18.47
CA ALA A 319 5.29 -15.27 -19.91
C ALA A 319 6.71 -15.60 -20.39
N PRO A 320 6.88 -16.09 -21.62
CA PRO A 320 8.20 -16.15 -22.23
C PRO A 320 8.79 -14.75 -22.35
N GLY A 321 10.04 -14.60 -21.94
CA GLY A 321 10.85 -13.40 -22.07
C GLY A 321 12.05 -13.63 -23.01
N PRO A 322 12.88 -12.60 -23.24
CA PRO A 322 14.06 -12.72 -24.11
C PRO A 322 15.17 -13.59 -23.53
N PHE A 323 15.17 -13.84 -22.21
CA PHE A 323 16.21 -14.55 -21.48
C PHE A 323 15.60 -15.57 -20.51
N GLY A 324 14.66 -16.37 -20.99
CA GLY A 324 13.92 -17.39 -20.24
C GLY A 324 12.49 -16.95 -19.90
N VAL A 325 11.91 -17.49 -18.83
CA VAL A 325 10.57 -17.09 -18.38
C VAL A 325 10.66 -15.83 -17.52
N ARG A 326 9.82 -14.84 -17.80
CA ARG A 326 9.74 -13.59 -17.03
C ARG A 326 8.43 -13.54 -16.24
N ALA A 327 8.49 -13.08 -14.99
CA ALA A 327 7.31 -12.81 -14.19
C ALA A 327 7.47 -11.53 -13.34
N PRO A 328 6.52 -10.57 -13.40
CA PRO A 328 6.43 -9.48 -12.43
C PRO A 328 5.94 -9.98 -11.06
N MET A 329 6.26 -9.23 -10.00
CA MET A 329 5.92 -9.58 -8.61
C MET A 329 4.44 -9.95 -8.43
N GLY A 330 4.18 -11.03 -7.69
CA GLY A 330 2.83 -11.53 -7.44
C GLY A 330 2.17 -12.26 -8.63
N ALA A 331 2.90 -12.48 -9.74
CA ALA A 331 2.44 -13.36 -10.80
C ALA A 331 2.32 -14.80 -10.29
N ALA A 332 1.26 -15.49 -10.71
CA ALA A 332 1.00 -16.90 -10.43
C ALA A 332 0.47 -17.58 -11.70
N ALA A 333 0.96 -18.79 -12.00
CA ALA A 333 0.53 -19.53 -13.16
C ALA A 333 0.75 -21.03 -13.01
N THR A 334 -0.10 -21.81 -13.68
CA THR A 334 0.20 -23.19 -14.03
C THR A 334 0.99 -23.22 -15.34
N VAL A 335 2.24 -23.69 -15.26
CA VAL A 335 3.16 -23.82 -16.40
C VAL A 335 3.20 -25.26 -16.87
N THR A 336 3.15 -25.46 -18.19
CA THR A 336 3.35 -26.78 -18.81
C THR A 336 4.60 -26.75 -19.68
N LEU A 337 5.64 -27.47 -19.26
CA LEU A 337 6.85 -27.67 -20.06
C LEU A 337 6.65 -28.82 -21.04
N PRO A 338 7.07 -28.67 -22.31
CA PRO A 338 6.98 -29.74 -23.29
C PRO A 338 7.89 -30.92 -22.89
N PRO A 339 7.65 -32.13 -23.43
CA PRO A 339 8.53 -33.26 -23.19
C PRO A 339 9.99 -32.92 -23.52
N PRO A 340 10.97 -33.43 -22.76
CA PRO A 340 12.39 -33.21 -23.05
C PRO A 340 12.76 -33.67 -24.47
N ALA A 341 13.73 -32.99 -25.09
CA ALA A 341 14.27 -33.41 -26.39
C ALA A 341 14.88 -34.82 -26.36
N SER A 342 15.34 -35.27 -25.19
CA SER A 342 15.82 -36.64 -24.92
C SER A 342 14.71 -37.69 -24.82
N GLY A 343 13.43 -37.29 -24.89
CA GLY A 343 12.27 -38.16 -24.74
C GLY A 343 11.62 -38.08 -23.36
N ALA A 344 10.54 -38.85 -23.17
CA ALA A 344 9.80 -38.89 -21.91
C ALA A 344 10.71 -39.38 -20.76
N THR A 345 10.61 -38.71 -19.60
CA THR A 345 11.44 -39.00 -18.41
C THR A 345 10.56 -39.55 -17.27
N PRO A 346 10.09 -40.82 -17.35
CA PRO A 346 9.20 -41.41 -16.33
C PRO A 346 9.86 -41.53 -14.96
N GLN A 347 11.19 -41.42 -14.89
CA GLN A 347 11.96 -41.43 -13.65
C GLN A 347 12.04 -40.06 -12.97
N ALA A 348 11.49 -39.00 -13.58
CA ALA A 348 11.50 -37.67 -13.01
C ALA A 348 10.70 -37.64 -11.71
N ARG A 349 11.33 -37.16 -10.64
CA ARG A 349 10.74 -37.00 -9.31
C ARG A 349 10.73 -35.57 -8.82
N PHE A 350 11.58 -34.71 -9.39
CA PHE A 350 11.64 -33.31 -9.01
C PHE A 350 11.68 -32.42 -10.24
N ILE A 351 11.07 -31.25 -10.11
CA ILE A 351 11.34 -30.12 -10.99
C ILE A 351 12.08 -29.06 -10.18
N ARG A 352 13.12 -28.49 -10.79
CA ARG A 352 13.88 -27.38 -10.22
C ARG A 352 13.95 -26.23 -11.21
N LEU A 353 13.53 -25.05 -10.78
CA LEU A 353 13.74 -23.80 -11.51
C LEU A 353 14.98 -23.09 -10.98
N THR A 354 15.69 -22.39 -11.87
CA THR A 354 16.83 -21.54 -11.52
C THR A 354 16.62 -20.13 -12.05
N ASP A 355 16.75 -19.13 -11.18
CA ASP A 355 16.70 -17.72 -11.58
C ASP A 355 18.04 -17.22 -12.14
N VAL A 356 18.04 -16.02 -12.72
CA VAL A 356 19.25 -15.36 -13.26
C VAL A 356 20.33 -15.09 -12.21
N ASP A 357 19.96 -15.00 -10.93
CA ASP A 357 20.90 -14.83 -9.81
C ASP A 357 21.46 -16.19 -9.31
N GLY A 358 21.10 -17.30 -9.95
CA GLY A 358 21.53 -18.65 -9.60
C GLY A 358 20.77 -19.28 -8.42
N ARG A 359 19.69 -18.67 -7.94
CA ARG A 359 18.83 -19.25 -6.89
C ARG A 359 17.99 -20.36 -7.49
N THR A 360 17.80 -21.42 -6.71
CA THR A 360 17.06 -22.59 -7.15
C THR A 360 15.82 -22.84 -6.31
N PHE A 361 14.74 -23.22 -6.96
CA PHE A 361 13.44 -23.52 -6.35
C PHE A 361 13.00 -24.88 -6.86
N ALA A 362 12.58 -25.79 -5.98
CA ALA A 362 12.25 -27.15 -6.38
C ALA A 362 10.98 -27.66 -5.70
N THR A 363 10.30 -28.59 -6.38
CA THR A 363 9.16 -29.34 -5.82
C THR A 363 9.14 -30.77 -6.37
N THR A 364 8.43 -31.65 -5.68
CA THR A 364 8.26 -33.05 -6.05
C THR A 364 7.16 -33.23 -7.08
N LEU A 365 7.41 -34.03 -8.12
CA LEU A 365 6.42 -34.50 -9.06
C LEU A 365 5.54 -35.57 -8.39
N ASP A 366 4.22 -35.43 -8.54
CA ASP A 366 3.19 -36.29 -7.95
C ASP A 366 3.23 -36.36 -6.40
N GLY A 367 3.89 -35.38 -5.77
CA GLY A 367 3.79 -35.17 -4.33
C GLY A 367 2.38 -34.71 -3.98
N LYS A 368 1.69 -35.48 -3.13
CA LYS A 368 0.53 -34.92 -2.42
C LYS A 368 0.98 -33.69 -1.62
N PRO A 369 0.12 -32.67 -1.51
CA PRO A 369 0.41 -31.45 -0.75
C PRO A 369 0.87 -31.76 0.67
#